data_AF-A0A0D0IS01-F1
#
_entry.id   AF-A0A0D0IS01-F1
#
_cell.length_a   1.000
_cell.length_b   1.000
_cell.length_c   1.000
_cell.angle_alpha   90.00
_cell.angle_beta   90.00
_cell.angle_gamma   90.00
#
_symmetry.space_group_name_H-M   'P 1'
#
loop_
_entity.id
_entity.type
_entity.pdbx_description
1 polymer ?
#
loop_
_entity_poly.entity_id
_entity_poly.type
_entity_poly.pdbx_seq_one_letter_code
_entity_poly.pdbx_strand_id
1 'polypeptide(L)'
;MRKKIIVKRKGQFYIGNSSVPFSGVIRLVDGKVYRYTLDGRKILLSKPKPDPQRIVDNFWQFENPQRRGFVNGLYYPFVTANGNTDIGAGIDMSKQTAAFRKEAQRGLTPQRMNQELYKRANEHLRKVDTALRRYTNYPDTVSPQIKEGLADIRYQVGSLGGFPKLLRAVAKGDLNEMRQESRVMYRNNNTGKMEYDKRRHEARLRNYFHYGQGGMISPLMESIMPNAYKELRPEQMQREQTRRAAQKIQQKAKAIESYTNVRNNISASLAKSNSLLR
;
A
#
# COMPACT_ATOMS: atom_id res chain seq x y z
N MET A 1 1.11 -10.10 -30.40
CA MET A 1 -0.07 -10.28 -29.51
C MET A 1 -1.33 -9.99 -30.30
N ARG A 2 -2.32 -10.90 -30.31
CA ARG A 2 -3.62 -10.65 -30.97
C ARG A 2 -4.38 -9.56 -30.21
N LYS A 3 -4.87 -8.52 -30.91
CA LYS A 3 -5.75 -7.48 -30.33
C LYS A 3 -7.04 -8.16 -29.85
N LYS A 4 -7.28 -8.19 -28.54
CA LYS A 4 -8.57 -8.64 -27.99
C LYS A 4 -9.60 -7.53 -28.24
N ILE A 5 -10.57 -7.79 -29.11
CA ILE A 5 -11.70 -6.88 -29.36
C ILE A 5 -12.73 -7.12 -28.26
N ILE A 6 -13.11 -6.07 -27.52
CA ILE A 6 -14.17 -6.13 -26.53
C ILE A 6 -15.41 -5.49 -27.13
N VAL A 7 -16.53 -6.22 -27.14
CA VAL A 7 -17.80 -5.76 -27.70
C VAL A 7 -18.83 -5.68 -26.58
N LYS A 8 -19.65 -4.62 -26.55
CA LYS A 8 -20.79 -4.52 -25.62
C LYS A 8 -22.07 -4.97 -26.35
N ARG A 9 -22.77 -5.97 -25.81
CA ARG A 9 -24.03 -6.50 -26.36
C ARG A 9 -25.02 -6.69 -25.21
N LYS A 10 -26.28 -6.25 -25.37
CA LYS A 10 -27.34 -6.39 -24.35
C LYS A 10 -26.89 -5.96 -22.93
N GLY A 11 -26.14 -4.86 -22.85
CA GLY A 11 -25.60 -4.35 -21.58
C GLY A 11 -24.33 -5.03 -21.07
N GLN A 12 -23.93 -6.21 -21.57
CA GLN A 12 -22.76 -6.96 -21.09
C GLN A 12 -21.57 -6.86 -22.07
N PHE A 13 -20.36 -7.14 -21.58
CA PHE A 13 -19.15 -7.16 -22.41
C PHE A 13 -18.81 -8.57 -22.88
N TYR A 14 -18.18 -8.71 -24.04
CA TYR A 14 -17.77 -9.99 -24.64
C TYR A 14 -16.41 -9.83 -25.31
N ILE A 15 -15.60 -10.90 -25.34
CA ILE A 15 -14.33 -10.93 -26.08
C ILE A 15 -14.54 -11.59 -27.44
N GLY A 16 -14.29 -10.85 -28.52
CA GLY A 16 -14.44 -11.32 -29.90
C GLY A 16 -15.86 -11.82 -30.17
N ASN A 17 -15.96 -13.06 -30.66
CA ASN A 17 -17.23 -13.73 -30.96
C ASN A 17 -17.74 -14.63 -29.83
N SER A 18 -17.19 -14.50 -28.61
CA SER A 18 -17.66 -15.25 -27.44
C SER A 18 -19.16 -15.04 -27.23
N SER A 19 -19.88 -16.15 -26.96
CA SER A 19 -21.26 -16.15 -26.47
C SER A 19 -21.35 -15.94 -24.95
N VAL A 20 -20.23 -16.07 -24.24
CA VAL A 20 -20.14 -15.91 -22.78
C VAL A 20 -19.77 -14.46 -22.43
N PRO A 21 -20.53 -13.80 -21.53
CA PRO A 21 -20.17 -12.48 -21.01
C PRO A 21 -18.80 -12.48 -20.33
N PHE A 22 -18.00 -11.48 -20.66
CA PHE A 22 -16.70 -11.22 -20.08
C PHE A 22 -16.82 -10.31 -18.86
N SER A 23 -16.12 -10.69 -17.79
CA SER A 23 -15.75 -9.80 -16.71
C SER A 23 -14.28 -10.02 -16.33
N GLY A 24 -13.60 -8.93 -15.96
CA GLY A 24 -12.19 -8.97 -15.59
C GLY A 24 -11.43 -7.69 -15.95
N VAL A 25 -10.11 -7.74 -15.78
CA VAL A 25 -9.22 -6.59 -15.98
C VAL A 25 -8.46 -6.69 -17.30
N ILE A 26 -8.49 -5.62 -18.10
CA ILE A 26 -7.76 -5.56 -19.38
C ILE A 26 -6.92 -4.28 -19.44
N ARG A 27 -5.66 -4.44 -19.84
CA ARG A 27 -4.78 -3.35 -20.26
C ARG A 27 -4.95 -3.11 -21.77
N LEU A 28 -5.24 -1.87 -22.14
CA LEU A 28 -5.35 -1.46 -23.54
C LEU A 28 -3.97 -1.04 -24.09
N VAL A 29 -3.90 -0.87 -25.41
CA VAL A 29 -2.68 -0.47 -26.13
C VAL A 29 -2.18 0.91 -25.71
N ASP A 30 -3.09 1.82 -25.33
CA ASP A 30 -2.77 3.15 -24.80
C ASP A 30 -2.27 3.12 -23.34
N GLY A 31 -2.07 1.93 -22.77
CA GLY A 31 -1.56 1.72 -21.42
C GLY A 31 -2.63 1.76 -20.33
N LYS A 32 -3.84 2.23 -20.60
CA LYS A 32 -4.92 2.31 -19.61
C LYS A 32 -5.40 0.92 -19.21
N VAL A 33 -5.72 0.78 -17.94
CA VAL A 33 -6.23 -0.47 -17.37
C VAL A 33 -7.68 -0.25 -16.99
N TYR A 34 -8.56 -1.14 -17.46
CA TYR A 34 -9.99 -1.10 -17.17
C TYR A 34 -10.48 -2.40 -16.55
N ARG A 35 -11.44 -2.29 -15.63
CA ARG A 35 -12.27 -3.41 -15.19
C ARG A 35 -13.57 -3.41 -15.97
N TYR A 36 -13.95 -4.59 -16.46
CA TYR A 36 -15.23 -4.86 -17.08
C TYR A 36 -16.04 -5.75 -16.13
N THR A 37 -17.26 -5.37 -15.83
CA THR A 37 -18.12 -6.06 -14.86
C THR A 37 -19.30 -6.73 -15.56
N LEU A 38 -19.86 -7.78 -14.94
CA LEU A 38 -21.01 -8.52 -15.49
C LEU A 38 -22.29 -7.66 -15.57
N ASP A 39 -22.38 -6.60 -14.78
CA ASP A 39 -23.46 -5.60 -14.83
C ASP A 39 -23.25 -4.51 -15.89
N GLY A 40 -22.21 -4.63 -16.73
CA GLY A 40 -22.06 -3.77 -17.91
C GLY A 40 -21.29 -2.47 -17.69
N ARG A 41 -20.61 -2.32 -16.56
CA ARG A 41 -19.76 -1.16 -16.26
C ARG A 41 -18.32 -1.37 -16.75
N LYS A 42 -17.73 -0.28 -17.25
CA LYS A 42 -16.32 -0.16 -17.62
C LYS A 42 -15.68 0.86 -16.68
N ILE A 43 -14.78 0.40 -15.82
CA ILE A 43 -14.20 1.21 -14.74
C ILE A 43 -12.71 1.42 -15.03
N LEU A 44 -12.26 2.67 -15.15
CA LEU A 44 -10.84 3.00 -15.30
C LEU A 44 -10.12 2.72 -13.97
N LEU A 45 -9.05 1.93 -14.04
CA LEU A 45 -8.25 1.54 -12.87
C LEU A 45 -6.89 2.24 -12.80
N SER A 46 -6.33 2.64 -13.95
CA SER A 46 -5.05 3.35 -13.99
C SER A 46 -5.17 4.66 -13.23
N LYS A 47 -4.20 4.93 -12.36
CA LYS A 47 -4.15 6.12 -11.50
C LYS A 47 -3.27 7.20 -12.14
N PRO A 48 -3.41 8.49 -11.76
CA PRO A 48 -2.49 9.52 -12.20
C PRO A 48 -1.06 9.22 -11.73
N LYS A 49 -0.10 9.92 -12.33
CA LYS A 49 1.31 9.77 -11.96
C LYS A 49 1.53 10.25 -10.51
N PRO A 50 2.42 9.59 -9.76
CA PRO A 50 2.90 10.10 -8.47
C PRO A 50 3.47 11.52 -8.57
N ASP A 51 3.34 12.30 -7.51
CA ASP A 51 3.94 13.63 -7.40
C ASP A 51 5.32 13.54 -6.73
N PRO A 52 6.43 13.73 -7.48
CA PRO A 52 7.76 13.66 -6.89
C PRO A 52 8.03 14.79 -5.90
N GLN A 53 7.35 15.93 -5.99
CA GLN A 53 7.60 17.06 -5.08
C GLN A 53 7.21 16.71 -3.64
N ARG A 54 6.10 15.97 -3.42
CA ARG A 54 5.73 15.48 -2.08
C ARG A 54 6.82 14.63 -1.43
N ILE A 55 7.53 13.85 -2.24
CA ILE A 55 8.65 13.02 -1.79
C ILE A 55 9.84 13.92 -1.42
N VAL A 56 10.15 14.91 -2.25
CA VAL A 56 11.24 15.87 -2.01
C VAL A 56 11.01 16.67 -0.73
N ASP A 57 9.79 17.14 -0.48
CA ASP A 57 9.42 17.85 0.75
C ASP A 57 9.67 16.98 1.99
N ASN A 58 9.34 15.68 1.88
CA ASN A 58 9.62 14.71 2.93
C ASN A 58 11.12 14.44 3.12
N PHE A 59 11.91 14.40 2.05
CA PHE A 59 13.36 14.28 2.18
C PHE A 59 13.91 15.42 3.02
N TRP A 60 13.51 16.66 2.73
CA TRP A 60 13.91 17.81 3.54
C TRP A 60 13.46 17.71 4.99
N GLN A 61 12.20 17.31 5.22
CA GLN A 61 11.64 17.21 6.56
C GLN A 61 12.36 16.18 7.45
N PHE A 62 12.81 15.06 6.89
CA PHE A 62 13.34 13.95 7.68
C PHE A 62 14.85 13.79 7.61
N GLU A 63 15.47 14.03 6.45
CA GLU A 63 16.90 13.78 6.25
C GLU A 63 17.76 14.97 6.69
N ASN A 64 17.26 16.20 6.54
CA ASN A 64 17.98 17.40 6.98
C ASN A 64 17.03 18.50 7.50
N PRO A 65 16.28 18.23 8.59
CA PRO A 65 15.31 19.19 9.15
C PRO A 65 15.96 20.50 9.63
N GLN A 66 17.21 20.44 10.06
CA GLN A 66 17.96 21.59 10.58
C GLN A 66 18.68 22.39 9.48
N ARG A 67 18.48 22.03 8.20
CA ARG A 67 19.13 22.68 7.05
C ARG A 67 20.65 22.78 7.21
N ARG A 68 21.28 21.73 7.72
CA ARG A 68 22.73 21.64 7.87
C ARG A 68 23.41 21.86 6.52
N GLY A 69 24.54 22.56 6.55
CA GLY A 69 25.26 22.96 5.35
C GLY A 69 24.63 24.11 4.56
N PHE A 70 23.49 24.67 5.00
CA PHE A 70 22.91 25.85 4.36
C PHE A 70 23.51 27.14 4.94
N VAL A 71 24.31 27.84 4.14
CA VAL A 71 25.03 29.06 4.54
C VAL A 71 24.91 30.09 3.42
N ASN A 72 24.55 31.32 3.75
CA ASN A 72 24.44 32.45 2.81
C ASN A 72 23.63 32.13 1.53
N GLY A 73 22.52 31.40 1.68
CA GLY A 73 21.63 31.06 0.56
C GLY A 73 22.09 29.86 -0.28
N LEU A 74 23.17 29.16 0.09
CA LEU A 74 23.72 28.02 -0.63
C LEU A 74 23.85 26.79 0.26
N TYR A 75 23.71 25.61 -0.33
CA TYR A 75 23.96 24.32 0.31
C TYR A 75 25.39 23.85 0.04
N TYR A 76 26.10 23.55 1.12
CA TYR A 76 27.44 22.98 1.13
C TYR A 76 27.44 21.58 1.77
N PRO A 77 28.44 20.74 1.45
CA PRO A 77 28.65 19.49 2.15
C PRO A 77 28.86 19.70 3.66
N PHE A 78 28.34 18.80 4.47
CA PHE A 78 28.48 18.81 5.92
C PHE A 78 28.68 17.40 6.47
N VAL A 79 29.37 17.29 7.60
CA VAL A 79 29.63 16.00 8.27
C VAL A 79 28.41 15.59 9.09
N THR A 80 27.81 14.45 8.79
CA THR A 80 26.70 13.85 9.54
C THR A 80 27.14 13.35 10.92
N ALA A 81 26.18 13.02 11.79
CA ALA A 81 26.49 12.39 13.09
C ALA A 81 27.22 11.04 12.95
N ASN A 82 27.17 10.43 11.76
CA ASN A 82 27.74 9.12 11.48
C ASN A 82 29.14 9.24 10.86
N GLY A 83 29.70 10.45 10.77
CA GLY A 83 30.99 10.71 10.12
C GLY A 83 30.94 10.79 8.59
N ASN A 84 29.82 10.44 7.95
CA ASN A 84 29.64 10.61 6.51
C ASN A 84 29.56 12.09 6.13
N THR A 85 30.04 12.45 4.94
CA THR A 85 29.85 13.78 4.38
C THR A 85 28.65 13.77 3.43
N ASP A 86 27.61 14.50 3.79
CA ASP A 86 26.37 14.61 3.02
C ASP A 86 26.16 16.05 2.53
N ILE A 87 25.26 16.23 1.57
CA ILE A 87 24.75 17.55 1.18
C ILE A 87 23.23 17.51 1.08
N GLY A 88 22.58 18.65 1.36
CA GLY A 88 21.12 18.79 1.23
C GLY A 88 20.38 17.77 2.09
N ALA A 89 19.38 17.09 1.53
CA ALA A 89 18.56 16.11 2.22
C ALA A 89 19.17 14.69 2.20
N GLY A 90 20.35 14.51 2.80
CA GLY A 90 20.97 13.19 2.97
C GLY A 90 21.61 12.61 1.70
N ILE A 91 22.10 13.47 0.81
CA ILE A 91 22.85 13.01 -0.38
C ILE A 91 24.30 12.74 0.04
N ASP A 92 24.64 11.47 0.17
CA ASP A 92 26.00 11.00 0.47
C ASP A 92 26.98 11.40 -0.64
N MET A 93 27.95 12.25 -0.31
CA MET A 93 28.94 12.80 -1.24
C MET A 93 29.89 11.75 -1.79
N SER A 94 30.19 10.69 -1.03
CA SER A 94 31.11 9.62 -1.45
C SER A 94 30.58 8.85 -2.66
N LYS A 95 29.25 8.79 -2.82
CA LYS A 95 28.56 8.10 -3.92
C LYS A 95 28.33 8.98 -5.14
N GLN A 96 28.81 10.23 -5.14
CA GLN A 96 28.54 11.18 -6.23
C GLN A 96 29.69 11.30 -7.22
N THR A 97 29.35 11.69 -8.44
CA THR A 97 30.33 11.95 -9.51
C THR A 97 31.29 13.05 -9.09
N ALA A 98 32.53 13.01 -9.61
CA ALA A 98 33.52 14.05 -9.34
C ALA A 98 33.02 15.45 -9.74
N ALA A 99 32.28 15.54 -10.86
CA ALA A 99 31.67 16.79 -11.31
C ALA A 99 30.68 17.36 -10.29
N PHE A 100 29.75 16.54 -9.78
CA PHE A 100 28.80 16.97 -8.75
C PHE A 100 29.53 17.36 -7.46
N ARG A 101 30.56 16.60 -7.06
CA ARG A 101 31.38 16.94 -5.88
C ARG A 101 32.05 18.30 -6.00
N LYS A 102 32.63 18.62 -7.17
CA LYS A 102 33.24 19.92 -7.45
C LYS A 102 32.23 21.05 -7.49
N GLU A 103 31.03 20.80 -8.04
CA GLU A 103 29.90 21.74 -8.02
C GLU A 103 29.48 22.04 -6.57
N ALA A 104 29.26 20.99 -5.77
CA ALA A 104 28.83 21.08 -4.38
C ALA A 104 29.82 21.80 -3.47
N GLN A 105 31.13 21.65 -3.70
CA GLN A 105 32.16 22.38 -2.96
C GLN A 105 32.05 23.89 -3.12
N ARG A 106 31.51 24.38 -4.24
CA ARG A 106 31.27 25.81 -4.49
C ARG A 106 29.96 26.32 -3.89
N GLY A 107 29.11 25.42 -3.41
CA GLY A 107 27.78 25.72 -2.92
C GLY A 107 26.72 25.58 -4.01
N LEU A 108 25.61 24.92 -3.68
CA LEU A 108 24.47 24.73 -4.58
C LEU A 108 23.30 25.62 -4.17
N THR A 109 22.67 26.28 -5.15
CA THR A 109 21.45 27.03 -4.90
C THR A 109 20.29 26.12 -4.47
N PRO A 110 19.27 26.64 -3.76
CA PRO A 110 18.08 25.86 -3.41
C PRO A 110 17.40 25.24 -4.63
N GLN A 111 17.34 25.97 -5.75
CA GLN A 111 16.78 25.48 -7.00
C GLN A 111 17.57 24.30 -7.55
N ARG A 112 18.91 24.40 -7.60
CA ARG A 112 19.78 23.33 -8.08
C ARG A 112 19.70 22.08 -7.19
N MET A 113 19.61 22.29 -5.88
CA MET A 113 19.42 21.21 -4.91
C MET A 113 18.05 20.53 -5.07
N ASN A 114 16.98 21.31 -5.25
CA ASN A 114 15.64 20.77 -5.49
C ASN A 114 15.59 19.95 -6.79
N GLN A 115 16.25 20.41 -7.87
CA GLN A 115 16.37 19.64 -9.11
C GLN A 115 17.06 18.28 -8.90
N GLU A 116 18.14 18.24 -8.11
CA GLU A 116 18.85 17.01 -7.82
C GLU A 116 17.99 16.04 -6.99
N LEU A 117 17.28 16.53 -5.97
CA LEU A 117 16.36 15.72 -5.18
C LEU A 117 15.16 15.24 -6.01
N TYR A 118 14.62 16.09 -6.89
CA TYR A 118 13.53 15.73 -7.80
C TYR A 118 13.95 14.63 -8.77
N LYS A 119 15.17 14.70 -9.32
CA LYS A 119 15.76 13.63 -10.15
C LYS A 119 15.82 12.30 -9.38
N ARG A 120 16.27 12.34 -8.12
CA ARG A 120 16.31 11.15 -7.25
C ARG A 120 14.93 10.61 -6.94
N ALA A 121 13.98 11.46 -6.53
CA ALA A 121 12.60 11.05 -6.27
C ALA A 121 12.01 10.28 -7.47
N ASN A 122 12.23 10.78 -8.69
CA ASN A 122 11.83 10.10 -9.92
C ASN A 122 12.53 8.75 -10.15
N GLU A 123 13.82 8.64 -9.85
CA GLU A 123 14.55 7.37 -9.91
C GLU A 123 13.96 6.35 -8.92
N HIS A 124 13.68 6.78 -7.69
CA HIS A 124 13.08 5.93 -6.67
C HIS A 124 11.68 5.47 -7.09
N LEU A 125 10.84 6.36 -7.62
CA LEU A 125 9.52 6.03 -8.17
C LEU A 125 9.60 4.99 -9.31
N ARG A 126 10.54 5.13 -10.25
CA ARG A 126 10.74 4.12 -11.31
C ARG A 126 11.07 2.74 -10.73
N LYS A 127 11.89 2.70 -9.68
CA LYS A 127 12.28 1.45 -9.01
C LYS A 127 11.15 0.85 -8.17
N VAL A 128 10.20 1.65 -7.68
CA VAL A 128 8.97 1.16 -7.03
C VAL A 128 8.15 0.31 -8.00
N ASP A 129 7.91 0.79 -9.23
CA ASP A 129 7.16 0.02 -10.21
C ASP A 129 7.84 -1.31 -10.55
N THR A 130 9.17 -1.31 -10.70
CA THR A 130 9.95 -2.54 -10.90
C THR A 130 9.82 -3.52 -9.72
N ALA A 131 9.82 -3.02 -8.48
CA ALA A 131 9.62 -3.85 -7.30
C ALA A 131 8.21 -4.45 -7.25
N LEU A 132 7.17 -3.66 -7.56
CA LEU A 132 5.77 -4.09 -7.55
C LEU A 132 5.44 -5.13 -8.63
N ARG A 133 6.12 -5.09 -9.78
CA ARG A 133 5.91 -6.07 -10.87
C ARG A 133 6.16 -7.52 -10.46
N ARG A 134 6.90 -7.76 -9.37
CA ARG A 134 7.10 -9.11 -8.80
C ARG A 134 5.87 -9.65 -8.07
N TYR A 135 4.93 -8.77 -7.72
CA TYR A 135 3.76 -9.08 -6.90
C TYR A 135 2.43 -8.76 -7.59
N THR A 136 2.44 -7.95 -8.66
CA THR A 136 1.25 -7.62 -9.45
C THR A 136 1.57 -7.32 -10.91
N ASN A 137 0.66 -7.71 -11.82
CA ASN A 137 0.71 -7.37 -13.24
C ASN A 137 0.21 -5.93 -13.54
N TYR A 138 -0.32 -5.24 -12.53
CA TYR A 138 -0.95 -3.92 -12.66
C TYR A 138 -0.38 -2.91 -11.64
N PRO A 139 0.93 -2.65 -11.62
CA PRO A 139 1.52 -1.70 -10.66
C PRO A 139 0.99 -0.27 -10.83
N ASP A 140 0.49 0.10 -12.00
CA ASP A 140 -0.11 1.39 -12.35
C ASP A 140 -1.52 1.61 -11.78
N THR A 141 -2.14 0.59 -11.19
CA THR A 141 -3.43 0.74 -10.46
C THR A 141 -3.22 1.04 -8.98
N VAL A 142 -1.97 0.96 -8.48
CA VAL A 142 -1.60 1.40 -7.13
C VAL A 142 -1.72 2.91 -7.04
N SER A 143 -2.36 3.39 -5.97
CA SER A 143 -2.57 4.82 -5.75
C SER A 143 -1.23 5.59 -5.72
N PRO A 144 -1.16 6.79 -6.31
CA PRO A 144 0.08 7.55 -6.46
C PRO A 144 0.76 7.82 -5.12
N GLN A 145 -0.01 8.21 -4.10
CA GLN A 145 0.49 8.49 -2.76
C GLN A 145 1.11 7.27 -2.07
N ILE A 146 0.66 6.05 -2.37
CA ILE A 146 1.27 4.83 -1.84
C ILE A 146 2.62 4.60 -2.52
N LYS A 147 2.74 4.86 -3.83
CA LYS A 147 4.02 4.80 -4.54
C LYS A 147 5.02 5.84 -4.03
N GLU A 148 4.54 7.04 -3.71
CA GLU A 148 5.35 8.09 -3.06
C GLU A 148 5.90 7.59 -1.72
N GLY A 149 5.07 6.96 -0.88
CA GLY A 149 5.51 6.35 0.37
C GLY A 149 6.53 5.22 0.19
N LEU A 150 6.35 4.35 -0.81
CA LEU A 150 7.35 3.33 -1.13
C LEU A 150 8.67 3.93 -1.63
N ALA A 151 8.61 5.01 -2.41
CA ALA A 151 9.80 5.71 -2.89
C ALA A 151 10.55 6.38 -1.73
N ASP A 152 9.84 6.98 -0.77
CA ASP A 152 10.42 7.55 0.45
C ASP A 152 11.07 6.48 1.34
N ILE A 153 10.43 5.33 1.54
CA ILE A 153 11.05 4.18 2.24
C ILE A 153 12.33 3.76 1.50
N ARG A 154 12.26 3.62 0.18
CA ARG A 154 13.41 3.23 -0.63
C ARG A 154 14.55 4.25 -0.52
N TYR A 155 14.26 5.54 -0.38
CA TYR A 155 15.28 6.57 -0.16
C TYR A 155 15.99 6.34 1.17
N GLN A 156 15.23 6.14 2.25
CA GLN A 156 15.77 5.89 3.57
C GLN A 156 16.63 4.62 3.67
N VAL A 157 16.18 3.52 3.06
CA VAL A 157 16.77 2.18 3.27
C VAL A 157 17.52 1.63 2.04
N GLY A 158 17.57 2.38 0.95
CA GLY A 158 18.24 2.03 -0.32
C GLY A 158 17.49 1.03 -1.21
N SER A 159 16.75 0.07 -0.66
CA SER A 159 16.06 -0.98 -1.42
C SER A 159 14.75 -1.44 -0.79
N LEU A 160 13.73 -1.70 -1.61
CA LEU A 160 12.49 -2.34 -1.17
C LEU A 160 12.60 -3.87 -1.07
N GLY A 161 13.75 -4.46 -1.39
CA GLY A 161 13.97 -5.91 -1.31
C GLY A 161 13.78 -6.47 0.11
N GLY A 162 14.06 -5.68 1.15
CA GLY A 162 13.80 -6.04 2.54
C GLY A 162 12.34 -5.93 2.98
N PHE A 163 11.42 -5.51 2.09
CA PHE A 163 10.02 -5.23 2.42
C PHE A 163 9.01 -6.08 1.62
N PRO A 164 9.19 -7.42 1.51
CA PRO A 164 8.31 -8.25 0.67
C PRO A 164 6.88 -8.33 1.20
N LYS A 165 6.65 -8.22 2.52
CA LYS A 165 5.31 -8.19 3.11
C LYS A 165 4.58 -6.91 2.74
N LEU A 166 5.23 -5.75 2.88
CA LEU A 166 4.70 -4.47 2.44
C LEU A 166 4.34 -4.48 0.94
N LEU A 167 5.23 -4.97 0.07
CA LEU A 167 4.94 -5.02 -1.37
C LEU A 167 3.78 -5.95 -1.71
N ARG A 168 3.63 -7.08 -0.99
CA ARG A 168 2.44 -7.96 -1.10
C ARG A 168 1.17 -7.26 -0.62
N ALA A 169 1.22 -6.57 0.51
CA ALA A 169 0.09 -5.80 1.02
C ALA A 169 -0.37 -4.75 -0.01
N VAL A 170 0.58 -4.00 -0.57
CA VAL A 170 0.32 -3.04 -1.66
C VAL A 170 -0.34 -3.73 -2.85
N ALA A 171 0.22 -4.85 -3.32
CA ALA A 171 -0.31 -5.62 -4.45
C ALA A 171 -1.71 -6.20 -4.20
N LYS A 172 -2.08 -6.47 -2.93
CA LYS A 172 -3.41 -6.94 -2.55
C LYS A 172 -4.41 -5.81 -2.33
N GLY A 173 -3.95 -4.59 -2.07
CA GLY A 173 -4.78 -3.50 -1.57
C GLY A 173 -5.10 -3.64 -0.08
N ASP A 174 -4.24 -4.27 0.72
CA ASP A 174 -4.42 -4.38 2.18
C ASP A 174 -3.81 -3.17 2.89
N LEU A 175 -4.64 -2.18 3.20
CA LEU A 175 -4.19 -0.95 3.84
C LEU A 175 -3.66 -1.18 5.26
N ASN A 176 -4.23 -2.11 6.01
CA ASN A 176 -3.81 -2.34 7.39
C ASN A 176 -2.44 -3.00 7.43
N GLU A 177 -2.22 -4.01 6.59
CA GLU A 177 -0.93 -4.67 6.45
C GLU A 177 0.11 -3.69 5.89
N MET A 178 -0.25 -2.81 4.93
CA MET A 178 0.64 -1.75 4.46
C MET A 178 1.14 -0.86 5.61
N ARG A 179 0.24 -0.39 6.47
CA ARG A 179 0.57 0.47 7.61
C ARG A 179 1.41 -0.23 8.68
N GLN A 180 1.23 -1.53 8.84
CA GLN A 180 2.03 -2.32 9.78
C GLN A 180 3.44 -2.56 9.24
N GLU A 181 3.56 -2.91 7.96
CA GLU A 181 4.81 -3.34 7.31
C GLU A 181 5.63 -2.17 6.75
N SER A 182 5.10 -0.94 6.77
CA SER A 182 5.83 0.29 6.38
C SER A 182 6.80 0.83 7.44
N ARG A 183 6.94 0.13 8.58
CA ARG A 183 7.85 0.52 9.66
C ARG A 183 9.30 0.37 9.20
N VAL A 184 10.12 1.37 9.52
CA VAL A 184 11.57 1.31 9.30
C VAL A 184 12.26 1.29 10.65
N MET A 185 13.16 0.32 10.81
CA MET A 185 14.08 0.23 11.93
C MET A 185 15.44 0.75 11.47
N TYR A 186 16.09 1.58 12.29
CA TYR A 186 17.46 2.04 12.06
C TYR A 186 18.34 1.62 13.22
N ARG A 187 19.65 1.47 12.98
CA ARG A 187 20.60 1.25 14.06
C ARG A 187 20.97 2.59 14.67
N ASN A 188 20.70 2.79 15.96
CA ASN A 188 21.15 3.97 16.68
C ASN A 188 22.66 3.86 16.89
N ASN A 189 23.42 4.87 16.48
CA ASN A 189 24.88 4.84 16.54
C ASN A 189 25.45 5.08 17.94
N ASN A 190 24.66 5.69 18.83
CA ASN A 190 25.07 5.89 20.22
C ASN A 190 24.85 4.63 21.06
N THR A 191 23.76 3.89 20.82
CA THR A 191 23.38 2.72 21.63
C THR A 191 23.66 1.38 20.94
N GLY A 192 23.93 1.39 19.63
CA GLY A 192 24.10 0.20 18.81
C GLY A 192 22.82 -0.60 18.55
N LYS A 193 21.68 -0.22 19.17
CA LYS A 193 20.41 -0.95 19.13
C LYS A 193 19.58 -0.56 17.91
N MET A 194 18.71 -1.49 17.48
CA MET A 194 17.71 -1.18 16.46
C MET A 194 16.57 -0.38 17.08
N GLU A 195 16.32 0.80 16.57
CA GLU A 195 15.26 1.70 16.99
C GLU A 195 14.24 1.91 15.87
N TYR A 196 12.99 2.09 16.27
CA TYR A 196 11.89 2.33 15.36
C TYR A 196 11.77 3.84 15.08
N ASP A 197 11.81 4.21 13.78
CA ASP A 197 11.60 5.60 13.35
C ASP A 197 10.11 5.97 13.40
N LYS A 198 9.60 6.14 14.62
CA LYS A 198 8.18 6.41 14.89
C LYS A 198 7.70 7.68 14.19
N ARG A 199 8.48 8.76 14.28
CA ARG A 199 8.10 10.07 13.74
C ARG A 199 7.91 10.01 12.23
N ARG A 200 8.86 9.42 11.50
CA ARG A 200 8.75 9.30 10.04
C ARG A 200 7.68 8.30 9.64
N HIS A 201 7.53 7.21 10.38
CA HIS A 201 6.48 6.24 10.09
C HIS A 201 5.09 6.87 10.23
N GLU A 202 4.79 7.58 11.31
CA GLU A 202 3.50 8.27 11.49
C GLU A 202 3.23 9.29 10.38
N ALA A 203 4.25 10.03 9.93
CA ALA A 203 4.12 10.93 8.80
C ALA A 203 3.79 10.19 7.50
N ARG A 204 4.40 9.03 7.23
CA ARG A 204 4.04 8.17 6.08
C ARG A 204 2.61 7.64 6.18
N LEU A 205 2.16 7.26 7.36
CA LEU A 205 0.78 6.80 7.57
C LEU A 205 -0.23 7.89 7.20
N ARG A 206 0.03 9.14 7.62
CA ARG A 206 -0.81 10.29 7.30
C ARG A 206 -0.73 10.68 5.81
N ASN A 207 0.48 10.70 5.24
CA ASN A 207 0.71 11.31 3.93
C ASN A 207 0.61 10.34 2.75
N TYR A 208 0.81 9.03 2.98
CA TYR A 208 1.02 8.05 1.89
C TYR A 208 0.21 6.77 2.04
N PHE A 209 0.22 6.12 3.21
CA PHE A 209 -0.46 4.83 3.42
C PHE A 209 -1.92 5.03 3.84
N HIS A 210 -2.67 5.64 2.92
CA HIS A 210 -4.12 5.83 2.96
C HIS A 210 -4.66 5.88 1.51
N TYR A 211 -5.97 5.73 1.34
CA TYR A 211 -6.61 5.87 0.03
C TYR A 211 -7.15 7.28 -0.18
N GLY A 212 -6.37 8.15 -0.82
CA GLY A 212 -6.83 9.47 -1.28
C GLY A 212 -7.52 9.43 -2.64
N GLN A 213 -7.20 8.45 -3.50
CA GLN A 213 -7.79 8.30 -4.86
C GLN A 213 -8.31 6.88 -5.13
N GLY A 214 -8.88 6.23 -4.10
CA GLY A 214 -9.33 4.84 -4.15
C GLY A 214 -8.18 3.83 -4.19
N GLY A 215 -8.45 2.59 -3.76
CA GLY A 215 -7.42 1.55 -3.61
C GLY A 215 -7.07 0.77 -4.87
N MET A 216 -6.07 -0.10 -4.74
CA MET A 216 -5.69 -1.04 -5.78
C MET A 216 -6.79 -2.10 -5.92
N ILE A 217 -7.21 -2.40 -7.14
CA ILE A 217 -8.11 -3.52 -7.43
C ILE A 217 -7.25 -4.71 -7.81
N SER A 218 -7.12 -5.70 -6.91
CA SER A 218 -6.39 -6.94 -7.19
C SER A 218 -7.33 -8.03 -7.76
N PRO A 219 -6.82 -8.97 -8.59
CA PRO A 219 -7.58 -10.15 -9.02
C PRO A 219 -8.02 -11.04 -7.84
N LEU A 220 -7.28 -11.06 -6.74
CA LEU A 220 -7.69 -11.75 -5.50
C LEU A 220 -8.92 -11.08 -4.87
N MET A 221 -9.04 -9.76 -4.99
CA MET A 221 -10.25 -9.02 -4.64
C MET A 221 -11.46 -9.46 -5.48
N GLU A 222 -11.25 -10.02 -6.68
CA GLU A 222 -12.32 -10.56 -7.55
C GLU A 222 -12.84 -11.93 -7.07
N SER A 223 -12.01 -12.79 -6.47
CA SER A 223 -12.48 -14.11 -5.98
C SER A 223 -13.25 -14.03 -4.67
N ILE A 224 -13.13 -12.91 -3.93
CA ILE A 224 -13.76 -12.72 -2.61
C ILE A 224 -14.90 -11.69 -2.66
N MET A 225 -15.02 -10.87 -3.72
CA MET A 225 -15.98 -9.77 -3.77
C MET A 225 -16.86 -9.80 -5.03
N PRO A 226 -18.01 -10.51 -4.99
CA PRO A 226 -19.04 -10.34 -6.00
C PRO A 226 -19.67 -8.93 -6.02
N ASN A 227 -19.49 -8.08 -4.98
CA ASN A 227 -20.30 -6.85 -4.86
C ASN A 227 -19.68 -5.62 -4.16
N ALA A 228 -18.38 -5.57 -3.87
CA ALA A 228 -17.87 -4.61 -2.87
C ALA A 228 -17.37 -3.24 -3.35
N TYR A 229 -17.69 -2.82 -4.57
CA TYR A 229 -17.61 -1.40 -4.96
C TYR A 229 -19.01 -0.85 -5.20
N LYS A 230 -19.87 -1.01 -4.18
CA LYS A 230 -20.90 -0.03 -3.87
C LYS A 230 -20.38 0.71 -2.65
N GLU A 231 -20.16 2.01 -2.75
CA GLU A 231 -20.11 2.87 -1.57
C GLU A 231 -21.40 2.59 -0.79
N LEU A 232 -21.30 1.83 0.30
CA LEU A 232 -22.43 1.54 1.16
C LEU A 232 -22.74 2.83 1.89
N ARG A 233 -23.86 3.45 1.53
CA ARG A 233 -24.42 4.59 2.26
C ARG A 233 -24.51 4.22 3.76
N PRO A 234 -24.31 5.16 4.69
CA PRO A 234 -24.23 4.89 6.13
C PRO A 234 -25.33 3.96 6.69
N GLU A 235 -26.55 4.09 6.19
CA GLU A 235 -27.68 3.24 6.57
C GLU A 235 -27.52 1.76 6.19
N GLN A 236 -26.86 1.46 5.06
CA GLN A 236 -26.61 0.08 4.63
C GLN A 236 -25.48 -0.55 5.45
N MET A 237 -24.50 0.24 5.90
CA MET A 237 -23.48 -0.20 6.86
C MET A 237 -24.11 -0.56 8.20
N GLN A 238 -25.04 0.26 8.68
CA GLN A 238 -25.76 0.00 9.93
C GLN A 238 -26.59 -1.28 9.83
N ARG A 239 -27.31 -1.48 8.72
CA ARG A 239 -28.06 -2.74 8.46
C ARG A 239 -27.16 -3.98 8.38
N GLU A 240 -25.99 -3.87 7.75
CA GLU A 240 -25.04 -5.00 7.66
C GLU A 240 -24.41 -5.31 9.04
N GLN A 241 -24.10 -4.29 9.85
CA GLN A 241 -23.64 -4.47 11.22
C GLN A 241 -24.71 -5.13 12.09
N THR A 242 -25.96 -4.68 12.00
CA THR A 242 -27.11 -5.30 12.69
C THR A 242 -27.30 -6.75 12.25
N ARG A 243 -27.18 -7.05 10.95
CA ARG A 243 -27.27 -8.43 10.44
C ARG A 243 -26.17 -9.33 10.99
N ARG A 244 -24.92 -8.84 11.04
CA ARG A 244 -23.79 -9.60 11.59
C ARG A 244 -23.91 -9.81 13.10
N ALA A 245 -24.43 -8.83 13.83
CA ALA A 245 -24.74 -8.97 15.25
C ALA A 245 -25.82 -10.04 15.48
N ALA A 246 -26.90 -10.02 14.69
CA ALA A 246 -27.96 -11.02 14.76
C ALA A 246 -27.46 -12.44 14.43
N GLN A 247 -26.59 -12.59 13.43
CA GLN A 247 -25.98 -13.88 13.10
C GLN A 247 -25.08 -14.42 14.22
N LYS A 248 -24.30 -13.55 14.88
CA LYS A 248 -23.50 -13.94 16.04
C LYS A 248 -24.38 -14.37 17.22
N ILE A 249 -25.52 -13.70 17.42
CA ILE A 249 -26.48 -14.08 18.46
C ILE A 249 -27.12 -15.44 18.12
N GLN A 250 -27.51 -15.68 16.87
CA GLN A 250 -28.02 -16.99 16.44
C GLN A 250 -26.99 -18.11 16.57
N GLN A 251 -25.72 -17.86 16.25
CA GLN A 251 -24.66 -18.84 16.44
C GLN A 251 -24.43 -19.16 17.92
N LYS A 252 -24.48 -18.14 18.79
CA LYS A 252 -24.43 -18.35 20.24
C LYS A 252 -25.65 -19.12 20.75
N ALA A 253 -26.86 -18.82 20.25
CA ALA A 253 -28.08 -19.54 20.62
C ALA A 253 -28.03 -21.02 20.19
N LYS A 254 -27.56 -21.31 18.97
CA LYS A 254 -27.36 -22.69 18.49
C LYS A 254 -26.31 -23.46 19.30
N ALA A 255 -25.25 -22.77 19.75
CA ALA A 255 -24.28 -23.37 20.64
C ALA A 255 -24.89 -23.71 22.01
N ILE A 256 -25.77 -22.84 22.54
CA ILE A 256 -26.49 -23.09 23.81
C ILE A 256 -27.49 -24.25 23.66
N GLU A 257 -28.20 -24.34 22.54
CA GLU A 257 -29.11 -25.47 22.22
C GLU A 257 -28.40 -26.82 22.28
N SER A 258 -27.15 -26.90 21.79
CA SER A 258 -26.36 -28.13 21.85
C SER A 258 -26.00 -28.51 23.30
N TYR A 259 -25.74 -27.53 24.18
CA TYR A 259 -25.49 -27.79 25.60
C TYR A 259 -26.75 -28.24 26.35
N THR A 260 -27.93 -27.71 26.03
CA THR A 260 -29.21 -28.19 26.60
C THR A 260 -29.54 -29.62 26.16
N ASN A 261 -29.29 -29.97 24.89
CA ASN A 261 -29.50 -31.34 24.40
C ASN A 261 -28.56 -32.36 25.08
N VAL A 262 -27.31 -31.97 25.35
CA VAL A 262 -26.37 -32.81 26.12
C VAL A 262 -26.83 -32.98 27.58
N ARG A 263 -27.31 -31.92 28.24
CA ARG A 263 -27.86 -32.00 29.62
C ARG A 263 -29.09 -32.91 29.70
N ASN A 264 -29.99 -32.83 28.73
CA ASN A 264 -31.20 -33.65 28.68
C ASN A 264 -30.88 -35.13 28.45
N ASN A 265 -29.90 -35.44 27.60
CA ASN A 265 -29.45 -36.81 27.37
C ASN A 265 -28.75 -37.41 28.61
N ILE A 266 -27.95 -36.62 29.33
CA ILE A 266 -27.32 -37.06 30.58
C ILE A 266 -28.38 -37.31 31.67
N SER A 267 -29.37 -36.41 31.79
CA SER A 267 -30.47 -36.57 32.76
C SER A 267 -31.34 -37.78 32.46
N ALA A 268 -31.65 -38.04 31.18
CA ALA A 268 -32.39 -39.23 30.76
C ALA A 268 -31.61 -40.54 30.98
N SER A 269 -30.28 -40.51 30.83
CA SER A 269 -29.40 -41.65 31.08
C SER A 269 -29.27 -41.96 32.58
N LEU A 270 -29.21 -40.92 33.43
CA LEU A 270 -29.23 -41.06 34.88
C LEU A 270 -30.60 -41.57 35.40
N ALA A 271 -31.71 -41.11 34.81
CA ALA A 271 -33.04 -41.61 35.15
C ALA A 271 -33.21 -43.10 34.80
N LYS A 272 -32.68 -43.54 33.65
CA LYS A 272 -32.65 -44.96 33.25
C LYS A 272 -31.74 -45.82 34.14
N SER A 273 -30.62 -45.27 34.62
CA SER A 273 -29.71 -46.00 35.51
C SER A 273 -30.31 -46.18 36.91
N ASN A 274 -31.09 -45.21 37.40
CA ASN A 274 -31.77 -45.30 38.68
C ASN A 274 -33.01 -46.21 38.67
N SER A 275 -33.65 -46.44 37.51
CA SER A 275 -34.75 -47.41 37.39
C SER A 275 -34.29 -48.86 37.30
N LEU A 276 -32.99 -49.10 37.10
CA LEU A 276 -32.37 -50.44 37.07
C LEU A 276 -31.76 -50.84 38.44
N LEU A 277 -31.79 -49.94 39.41
CA LEU A 277 -31.28 -50.12 40.78
C LEU A 277 -32.40 -50.18 41.83
N ARG A 278 -33.66 -50.40 41.40
CA ARG A 278 -34.82 -50.66 42.27
C ARG A 278 -35.44 -52.01 41.96
#